data_AF-A0A5B7C0Y8-F1
#
_entry.id   AF-A0A5B7C0Y8-F1
#
_cell.length_a   1.000
_cell.length_b   1.000
_cell.length_c   1.000
_cell.angle_alpha   90.00
_cell.angle_beta   90.00
_cell.angle_gamma   90.00
#
_symmetry.space_group_name_H-M   'P 1'
#
loop_
_entity.id
_entity.type
_entity.pdbx_description
1 polymer ?
#
loop_
_entity_poly.entity_id
_entity_poly.type
_entity_poly.pdbx_seq_one_letter_code
_entity_poly.pdbx_strand_id
1 'polypeptide(L)'
;PSSLVCLTLSNCNLSDDAFSRDLSKLPQLRELDLSKNPICSLPDWVKGLSSLKMLGLDYCTSLQSLLGLPAVRGLALCGCNSLEKITYQSTSFRLLLFN
;
A
#
# COMPACT_ATOMS: atom_id res chain seq x y z
N PRO A 1 -10.47 -9.67 -11.26
CA PRO A 1 -11.03 -8.43 -11.86
C PRO A 1 -9.95 -7.53 -12.47
N SER A 2 -9.79 -7.56 -13.80
CA SER A 2 -8.75 -6.81 -14.52
C SER A 2 -9.07 -5.32 -14.71
N SER A 3 -10.31 -4.91 -14.43
CA SER A 3 -10.81 -3.54 -14.61
C SER A 3 -11.00 -2.76 -13.32
N LEU A 4 -10.69 -3.35 -12.14
CA LEU A 4 -10.92 -2.67 -10.87
C LEU A 4 -9.97 -1.47 -10.71
N VAL A 5 -10.55 -0.28 -10.55
CA VAL A 5 -9.81 0.99 -10.43
C VAL A 5 -9.76 1.49 -8.99
N CYS A 6 -10.87 1.38 -8.26
CA CYS A 6 -10.98 1.81 -6.88
C CYS A 6 -11.44 0.63 -6.02
N LEU A 7 -10.79 0.44 -4.87
CA LEU A 7 -11.14 -0.59 -3.89
C LEU A 7 -11.11 0.04 -2.50
N THR A 8 -12.23 0.00 -1.79
CA THR A 8 -12.28 0.30 -0.37
C THR A 8 -12.51 -0.99 0.42
N LEU A 9 -11.69 -1.16 1.44
CA LEU A 9 -11.79 -2.20 2.46
C LEU A 9 -11.71 -1.55 3.84
N SER A 10 -12.22 -0.32 3.96
CA SER A 10 -12.19 0.41 5.22
C SER A 10 -13.08 -0.27 6.25
N ASN A 11 -12.61 -0.34 7.50
CA ASN A 11 -13.35 -0.91 8.62
C ASN A 11 -13.82 -2.36 8.38
N CYS A 12 -12.97 -3.16 7.73
CA CYS A 12 -13.22 -4.57 7.45
C CYS A 12 -12.57 -5.52 8.46
N ASN A 13 -12.01 -4.99 9.55
CA ASN A 13 -11.26 -5.74 10.56
C ASN A 13 -10.11 -6.57 9.96
N LEU A 14 -9.40 -5.99 8.97
CA LEU A 14 -8.26 -6.63 8.32
C LEU A 14 -7.01 -6.49 9.18
N SER A 15 -6.42 -7.61 9.56
CA SER A 15 -5.08 -7.69 10.14
C SER A 15 -4.04 -8.07 9.07
N ASP A 16 -2.76 -8.07 9.44
CA ASP A 16 -1.64 -8.34 8.54
C ASP A 16 -1.75 -9.70 7.80
N ASP A 17 -2.45 -10.68 8.37
CA ASP A 17 -2.72 -12.01 7.82
C ASP A 17 -3.91 -12.08 6.85
N ALA A 18 -4.80 -11.08 6.84
CA ALA A 18 -5.97 -11.05 5.97
C ALA A 18 -5.60 -10.88 4.48
N PHE A 19 -4.35 -10.54 4.22
CA PHE A 19 -3.84 -10.19 2.92
C PHE A 19 -3.27 -11.40 2.16
N SER A 20 -4.14 -12.32 1.74
CA SER A 20 -3.77 -13.51 0.97
C SER A 20 -3.37 -13.19 -0.48
N ARG A 21 -2.11 -12.80 -0.74
CA ARG A 21 -1.34 -12.75 -2.03
C ARG A 21 -1.96 -12.30 -3.37
N ASP A 22 -3.28 -12.12 -3.53
CA ASP A 22 -3.94 -11.96 -4.84
C ASP A 22 -4.24 -10.51 -5.23
N LEU A 23 -4.15 -9.55 -4.31
CA LEU A 23 -4.36 -8.14 -4.65
C LEU A 23 -3.22 -7.56 -5.51
N SER A 24 -2.05 -8.20 -5.54
CA SER A 24 -0.96 -7.87 -6.48
C SER A 24 -1.39 -7.92 -7.95
N LYS A 25 -2.44 -8.67 -8.28
CA LYS A 25 -2.93 -8.91 -9.65
C LYS A 25 -4.04 -7.95 -10.09
N LEU A 26 -4.10 -6.75 -9.50
CA LEU A 26 -5.02 -5.69 -9.88
C LEU A 26 -4.29 -4.61 -10.69
N PRO A 27 -3.99 -4.85 -11.98
CA PRO A 27 -3.09 -4.00 -12.77
C PRO A 27 -3.63 -2.59 -13.01
N GLN A 28 -4.95 -2.39 -12.87
CA GLN A 28 -5.62 -1.10 -13.08
C GLN A 28 -5.97 -0.38 -11.77
N LEU A 29 -5.65 -0.94 -10.60
CA LEU A 29 -6.01 -0.32 -9.33
C LEU A 29 -5.24 0.98 -9.12
N ARG A 30 -5.97 2.07 -8.92
CA ARG A 30 -5.45 3.43 -8.72
C ARG A 30 -5.72 3.93 -7.31
N GLU A 31 -6.79 3.47 -6.67
CA GLU A 31 -7.19 3.92 -5.35
C GLU A 31 -7.45 2.71 -4.46
N LEU A 32 -6.75 2.67 -3.33
CA LEU A 32 -6.91 1.64 -2.32
C LEU A 32 -7.12 2.31 -0.97
N ASP A 33 -8.24 2.01 -0.33
CA ASP A 33 -8.55 2.49 1.02
C ASP A 33 -8.60 1.31 2.00
N LEU A 34 -7.66 1.30 2.94
CA LEU A 34 -7.54 0.33 4.03
C LEU A 34 -7.76 1.00 5.40
N SER A 35 -8.34 2.20 5.45
CA SER A 35 -8.53 2.98 6.67
C SER A 35 -9.33 2.21 7.73
N LYS A 36 -9.10 2.48 9.02
CA LYS A 36 -9.80 1.87 10.16
C LYS A 36 -9.65 0.35 10.24
N ASN A 37 -8.47 -0.17 9.90
CA ASN A 37 -8.15 -1.59 10.08
C ASN A 37 -7.01 -1.74 11.11
N PRO A 38 -6.96 -2.86 11.87
CA PRO A 38 -5.91 -3.14 12.85
C PRO A 38 -4.59 -3.60 12.20
N ILE A 39 -4.21 -3.01 11.07
CA ILE A 39 -2.96 -3.34 10.37
C ILE A 39 -1.76 -2.75 11.11
N CYS A 40 -0.72 -3.55 11.29
CA CYS A 40 0.55 -3.15 11.91
C CYS A 40 1.60 -2.81 10.85
N SER A 41 1.50 -3.47 9.69
CA SER A 41 2.38 -3.27 8.55
C SER A 41 1.63 -3.51 7.24
N LEU A 42 2.15 -2.99 6.12
CA LEU A 42 1.63 -3.35 4.81
C LEU A 42 2.36 -4.59 4.26
N PRO A 43 1.62 -5.55 3.70
CA PRO A 43 2.20 -6.72 3.02
C PRO A 43 2.94 -6.33 1.74
N ASP A 44 3.88 -7.17 1.33
CA ASP A 44 4.74 -6.93 0.17
C ASP A 44 3.99 -6.75 -1.17
N TRP A 45 2.76 -7.25 -1.31
CA TRP A 45 2.03 -7.08 -2.58
C TRP A 45 1.63 -5.63 -2.86
N VAL A 46 1.55 -4.76 -1.85
CA VAL A 46 1.30 -3.32 -2.07
C VAL A 46 2.40 -2.74 -2.96
N LYS A 47 3.62 -3.26 -2.84
CA LYS A 47 4.77 -2.91 -3.69
C LYS A 47 4.53 -3.23 -5.17
N GLY A 48 3.71 -4.23 -5.46
CA GLY A 48 3.37 -4.67 -6.82
C GLY A 48 2.23 -3.88 -7.48
N LEU A 49 1.54 -3.00 -6.75
CA LEU A 49 0.49 -2.15 -7.30
C LEU A 49 1.06 -0.95 -8.08
N SER A 50 1.68 -1.24 -9.22
CA SER A 50 2.35 -0.25 -10.08
C SER A 50 1.46 0.91 -10.57
N SER A 51 0.15 0.69 -10.65
CA SER A 51 -0.82 1.71 -11.06
C SER A 51 -1.36 2.56 -9.92
N LEU A 52 -1.07 2.21 -8.65
CA LEU A 52 -1.64 2.86 -7.49
C LEU A 52 -1.25 4.34 -7.43
N LYS A 53 -2.23 5.21 -7.18
CA LYS A 53 -2.08 6.67 -7.08
C LYS A 53 -2.49 7.19 -5.71
N MET A 54 -3.48 6.60 -5.06
CA MET A 54 -3.91 7.00 -3.72
C MET A 54 -4.00 5.78 -2.79
N LEU A 55 -3.45 5.93 -1.59
CA LEU A 55 -3.51 4.93 -0.52
C LEU A 55 -4.08 5.57 0.74
N GLY A 56 -5.24 5.09 1.18
CA GLY A 56 -5.89 5.49 2.44
C GLY A 56 -5.55 4.53 3.56
N LEU A 57 -5.01 5.05 4.66
CA LEU A 57 -4.68 4.31 5.88
C LEU A 57 -5.14 5.06 7.12
N ASP A 58 -6.09 5.99 6.99
CA ASP A 58 -6.55 6.80 8.11
C ASP A 58 -7.05 5.89 9.25
N TYR A 59 -6.72 6.24 10.48
CA TYR A 59 -7.13 5.52 11.70
C TYR A 59 -6.67 4.06 11.76
N CYS A 60 -5.59 3.70 11.06
CA CYS A 60 -4.85 2.46 11.30
C CYS A 60 -3.94 2.65 12.52
N THR A 61 -4.54 2.63 13.71
CA THR A 61 -3.87 3.06 14.95
C THR A 61 -2.69 2.19 15.36
N SER A 62 -2.65 0.93 14.92
CA SER A 62 -1.57 -0.03 15.20
C SER A 62 -0.45 0.01 14.17
N LEU A 63 -0.57 0.79 13.10
CA LEU A 63 0.37 0.83 11.99
C LEU A 63 1.71 1.42 12.46
N GLN A 64 2.78 0.64 12.44
CA GLN A 64 4.11 1.05 12.93
C GLN A 64 5.05 1.44 11.80
N SER A 65 4.96 0.76 10.67
CA SER A 65 5.86 1.03 9.54
C SER A 65 5.24 0.77 8.18
N LEU A 66 5.70 1.55 7.20
CA LEU A 66 5.38 1.44 5.80
C LEU A 66 6.68 1.29 5.02
N LEU A 67 6.99 0.07 4.59
CA LEU A 67 8.29 -0.23 3.99
C LEU A 67 8.17 -0.50 2.49
N GLY A 68 8.93 0.25 1.69
CA GLY A 68 9.01 0.08 0.25
C GLY A 68 7.72 0.41 -0.48
N LEU A 69 7.03 1.48 -0.08
CA LEU A 69 5.83 1.94 -0.76
C LEU A 69 6.10 2.24 -2.24
N PRO A 70 5.18 1.88 -3.16
CA PRO A 70 5.25 2.37 -4.52
C PRO A 70 5.09 3.89 -4.53
N ALA A 71 5.51 4.54 -5.63
CA ALA A 71 5.33 5.98 -5.80
C ALA A 71 3.84 6.34 -5.95
N VAL A 72 3.18 6.61 -4.82
CA VAL A 72 1.81 7.12 -4.77
C VAL A 72 1.79 8.65 -4.84
N ARG A 73 0.70 9.20 -5.38
CA ARG A 73 0.48 10.67 -5.43
C ARG A 73 -0.18 11.19 -4.15
N GLY A 74 -0.95 10.35 -3.47
CA GLY A 74 -1.62 10.68 -2.22
C GLY A 74 -1.52 9.54 -1.22
N LEU A 75 -1.25 9.90 0.04
CA LEU A 75 -1.16 8.99 1.17
C LEU A 75 -1.89 9.63 2.36
N ALA A 76 -2.97 9.00 2.84
CA ALA A 76 -3.73 9.46 3.99
C ALA A 76 -3.36 8.64 5.23
N LEU A 77 -2.96 9.32 6.31
CA LEU A 77 -2.39 8.75 7.54
C LEU A 77 -2.95 9.41 8.81
N CYS A 78 -4.08 10.11 8.71
CA CYS A 78 -4.69 10.77 9.86
C CYS A 78 -5.00 9.74 10.95
N GLY A 79 -4.55 9.96 12.18
CA GLY A 79 -4.81 9.04 13.30
C GLY A 79 -3.96 7.77 13.33
N CYS A 80 -2.92 7.65 12.49
CA CYS A 80 -1.90 6.59 12.58
C CYS A 80 -0.89 6.90 13.69
N ASN A 81 -1.33 6.83 14.94
CA ASN A 81 -0.57 7.35 16.09
C ASN A 81 0.70 6.53 16.44
N SER A 82 0.78 5.28 16.01
CA SER A 82 1.95 4.40 16.24
C SER A 82 2.97 4.40 15.08
N LEU A 83 2.77 5.22 14.04
CA LEU A 83 3.60 5.18 12.84
C LEU A 83 4.96 5.84 13.10
N GLU A 84 6.04 5.06 12.98
CA GLU A 84 7.40 5.51 13.25
C GLU A 84 8.24 5.64 11.98
N LYS A 85 7.94 4.85 10.93
CA LYS A 85 8.83 4.74 9.78
C LYS A 85 8.09 4.60 8.45
N ILE A 86 8.53 5.38 7.46
CA ILE A 86 8.09 5.29 6.07
C ILE A 86 9.31 5.18 5.15
N THR A 87 9.31 4.21 4.24
CA THR A 87 10.27 4.12 3.14
C THR A 87 9.55 3.89 1.82
N TYR A 88 10.16 4.38 0.73
CA TYR A 88 9.64 4.26 -0.63
C TYR A 88 10.54 3.32 -1.44
N GLN A 89 10.01 2.75 -2.51
CA GLN A 89 10.84 1.99 -3.46
C GLN A 89 11.90 2.91 -4.07
N SER A 90 13.16 2.50 -3.98
CA SER A 90 14.23 3.13 -4.74
C SER A 90 14.04 2.77 -6.21
N THR A 91 13.93 3.76 -7.09
CA THR A 91 14.17 3.52 -8.52
C THR A 91 15.65 3.19 -8.69
N SER A 92 15.99 1.90 -8.71
CA SER A 92 17.34 1.49 -9.09
C SER A 92 17.66 2.09 -10.46
N PHE A 93 18.69 2.93 -10.52
CA PHE A 93 19.39 3.23 -11.76
C PHE A 93 19.79 1.89 -12.38
N ARG A 94 19.17 1.52 -13.51
CA ARG A 94 19.76 0.49 -14.37
C ARG A 94 20.99 1.13 -14.97
N LEU A 95 22.19 0.72 -14.51
CA LEU A 95 23.39 0.90 -15.30
C LEU A 95 23.16 0.15 -16.61
N LEU A 96 22.85 0.89 -17.67
CA LEU A 96 22.93 0.36 -19.02
C LEU A 96 24.43 0.18 -19.29
N LEU A 97 24.96 -1.00 -18.95
CA LEU A 97 26.23 -1.44 -19.50
C LEU A 97 25.99 -1.63 -21.00
N PHE A 98 26.35 -0.62 -21.79
CA PHE A 98 26.50 -0.77 -23.22
C PHE A 98 27.70 -1.70 -23.45
N ASN A 99 27.42 -2.94 -23.88
CA ASN A 99 28.39 -3.81 -24.54
C ASN A 99 28.16 -3.73 -26.04
#